data_AF-A0A543KTR2-F1
#
_entry.id   AF-A0A543KTR2-F1
#
_cell.length_a   1.000
_cell.length_b   1.000
_cell.length_c   1.000
_cell.angle_alpha   90.00
_cell.angle_beta   90.00
_cell.angle_gamma   90.00
#
_symmetry.space_group_name_H-M   'P 1'
#
loop_
_entity.id
_entity.type
_entity.pdbx_description
1 polymer ?
#
loop_
_entity_poly.entity_id
_entity_poly.type
_entity_poly.pdbx_seq_one_letter_code
_entity_poly.pdbx_strand_id
1 'polypeptide(L)'
;MNEDQHLGASLDAAEVPVSGFFEQIEPKVRKGRAWTFHRLNAACDTPNGERVQAVLYPDDGQGFALYARQGQTLHAITHDGRPVRFRTFEKALTTLADVTHLDPEIIVDSSNWCEETGPH
;
A
#
# COMPACT_ATOMS: atom_id res chain seq x y z
N MET A 1 57.94 19.17 -0.37
CA MET A 1 57.49 18.24 0.69
C MET A 1 56.04 18.60 0.92
N ASN A 2 55.14 17.67 0.58
CA ASN A 2 53.69 17.89 0.62
C ASN A 2 53.21 17.97 2.06
N GLU A 3 52.41 18.99 2.36
CA GLU A 3 51.72 19.17 3.62
C GLU A 3 50.29 18.63 3.48
N ASP A 4 49.92 17.77 4.41
CA ASP A 4 48.70 16.96 4.43
C ASP A 4 47.40 17.80 4.44
N GLN A 5 46.51 17.40 3.54
CA GLN A 5 45.12 17.82 3.46
C GLN A 5 44.34 17.31 4.67
N HIS A 6 43.90 18.20 5.56
CA HIS A 6 42.84 17.91 6.53
C HIS A 6 41.56 18.62 6.07
N LEU A 7 40.73 17.89 5.30
CA LEU A 7 39.38 18.28 4.92
C LEU A 7 38.50 18.29 6.18
N GLY A 8 38.41 19.44 6.84
CA GLY A 8 37.31 19.78 7.73
C GLY A 8 36.08 20.12 6.88
N ALA A 9 35.30 19.11 6.49
CA ALA A 9 33.99 19.34 5.88
C ALA A 9 33.01 19.76 6.97
N SER A 10 32.66 21.06 6.94
CA SER A 10 31.58 21.67 7.71
C SER A 10 30.26 20.94 7.47
N LEU A 11 29.60 20.50 8.54
CA LEU A 11 28.28 19.86 8.56
C LEU A 11 27.15 20.90 8.43
N ASP A 12 27.32 21.88 7.53
CA ASP A 12 26.31 22.89 7.22
C ASP A 12 26.02 22.85 5.71
N ALA A 13 25.32 21.80 5.28
CA ALA A 13 24.66 21.79 3.98
C ALA A 13 23.55 20.73 3.93
N ALA A 14 22.34 21.23 3.70
CA ALA A 14 21.16 20.52 3.20
C ALA A 14 20.27 19.81 4.23
N GLU A 15 19.56 20.59 5.04
CA GLU A 15 18.15 20.29 5.29
C GLU A 15 17.41 20.41 3.94
N VAL A 16 17.34 19.30 3.20
CA VAL A 16 16.42 19.20 2.06
C VAL A 16 15.03 19.04 2.66
N PRO A 17 14.07 19.93 2.40
CA PRO A 17 12.73 19.78 2.94
C PRO A 17 12.11 18.52 2.33
N VAL A 18 11.87 17.52 3.20
CA VAL A 18 11.23 16.23 2.88
C VAL A 18 9.89 16.43 2.16
N SER A 19 9.24 17.59 2.35
CA SER A 19 8.00 17.98 1.70
C SER A 19 8.07 18.01 0.17
N GLY A 20 9.22 18.29 -0.44
CA GLY A 20 9.34 18.37 -1.91
C GLY A 20 9.43 17.00 -2.62
N PHE A 21 9.72 15.92 -1.90
CA PHE A 21 9.85 14.58 -2.48
C PHE A 21 8.51 13.84 -2.59
N PHE A 22 7.50 14.27 -1.81
CA PHE A 22 6.21 13.58 -1.68
C PHE A 22 5.07 14.24 -2.48
N GLU A 23 5.26 15.44 -3.03
CA GLU A 23 4.22 16.12 -3.85
C GLU A 23 4.08 15.56 -5.27
N GLN A 24 5.01 14.72 -5.72
CA GLN A 24 4.94 14.08 -7.02
C GLN A 24 4.48 12.62 -6.91
N ILE A 25 3.28 12.40 -7.45
CA ILE A 25 2.74 11.11 -7.93
C ILE A 25 1.87 10.37 -6.91
N GLU A 26 0.77 10.98 -6.46
CA GLU A 26 -0.44 10.18 -6.22
C GLU A 26 -1.26 10.14 -7.52
N PRO A 27 -1.12 9.10 -8.36
CA PRO A 27 -1.95 8.97 -9.54
C PRO A 27 -3.41 8.89 -9.09
N LYS A 28 -4.27 9.70 -9.72
CA LYS A 28 -5.71 9.76 -9.41
C LYS A 28 -6.33 8.37 -9.57
N VAL A 29 -6.43 7.63 -8.46
CA VAL A 29 -6.89 6.24 -8.44
C VAL A 29 -8.36 6.20 -8.88
N ARG A 30 -8.66 5.41 -9.91
CA ARG A 30 -10.03 5.22 -10.40
C ARG A 30 -10.69 4.09 -9.63
N LYS A 31 -11.90 4.31 -9.11
CA LYS A 31 -12.70 3.23 -8.51
C LYS A 31 -13.25 2.33 -9.61
N GLY A 32 -12.81 1.08 -9.64
CA GLY A 32 -13.29 0.05 -10.55
C GLY A 32 -14.46 -0.75 -9.98
N ARG A 33 -15.01 -1.66 -10.79
CA ARG A 33 -16.04 -2.61 -10.33
C ARG A 33 -15.49 -3.49 -9.21
N ALA A 34 -16.30 -3.74 -8.17
CA ALA A 34 -15.95 -4.67 -7.10
C ALA A 34 -15.61 -6.08 -7.66
N TRP A 35 -14.61 -6.71 -7.07
CA TRP A 35 -14.17 -8.06 -7.41
C TRP A 35 -14.55 -9.02 -6.29
N THR A 36 -14.78 -10.28 -6.65
CA THR A 36 -14.80 -11.38 -5.69
C THR A 36 -13.37 -11.84 -5.43
N PHE A 37 -13.15 -12.57 -4.33
CA PHE A 37 -11.85 -13.18 -4.06
C PHE A 37 -11.41 -14.15 -5.17
N HIS A 38 -12.35 -14.88 -5.77
CA HIS A 38 -12.08 -15.70 -6.95
C HIS A 38 -11.57 -14.87 -8.14
N ARG A 39 -12.16 -13.68 -8.36
CA ARG A 39 -11.74 -12.80 -9.44
C ARG A 39 -10.36 -12.18 -9.19
N LEU A 40 -10.01 -11.92 -7.93
CA LEU A 40 -8.67 -11.52 -7.53
C LEU A 40 -7.63 -12.56 -7.95
N ASN A 41 -7.81 -13.82 -7.56
CA ASN A 41 -6.91 -14.91 -7.95
C ASN A 41 -6.78 -15.02 -9.48
N ALA A 42 -7.90 -15.05 -10.20
CA ALA A 42 -7.90 -15.14 -11.65
C ALA A 42 -7.19 -13.95 -12.33
N ALA A 43 -7.29 -12.74 -11.76
CA ALA A 43 -6.59 -11.58 -12.26
C ALA A 43 -5.07 -11.66 -12.05
N CYS A 44 -4.62 -12.19 -10.89
CA CYS A 44 -3.20 -12.41 -10.61
C CYS A 44 -2.59 -13.49 -11.54
N ASP A 45 -3.36 -14.52 -11.88
CA ASP A 45 -2.93 -15.61 -12.75
C ASP A 45 -3.00 -15.29 -14.25
N THR A 46 -3.46 -14.09 -14.63
CA THR A 46 -3.57 -13.72 -16.06
C THR A 46 -2.18 -13.52 -16.67
N PRO A 47 -1.75 -14.35 -17.64
CA PRO A 47 -0.43 -14.23 -18.24
C PRO A 47 -0.30 -12.90 -18.99
N ASN A 48 0.82 -12.20 -18.80
CA ASN A 48 1.08 -10.86 -19.32
C ASN A 48 0.05 -9.78 -18.88
N GLY A 49 -0.75 -10.06 -17.85
CA GLY A 49 -1.64 -9.08 -17.25
C GLY A 49 -0.87 -8.03 -16.45
N GLU A 50 -1.49 -6.88 -16.22
CA GLU A 50 -0.99 -5.92 -15.23
C GLU A 50 -0.94 -6.58 -13.85
N ARG A 51 0.18 -6.39 -13.15
CA ARG A 51 0.33 -6.88 -11.78
C ARG A 51 -0.76 -6.33 -10.88
N VAL A 52 -1.29 -7.20 -10.04
CA VAL A 52 -2.29 -6.87 -9.06
C VAL A 52 -1.61 -6.70 -7.71
N GLN A 53 -1.80 -5.54 -7.10
CA GLN A 53 -1.24 -5.18 -5.80
C GLN A 53 -2.36 -5.12 -4.75
N ALA A 54 -2.11 -5.65 -3.56
CA ALA A 54 -3.06 -5.54 -2.46
C ALA A 54 -2.95 -4.16 -1.79
N VAL A 55 -4.11 -3.56 -1.52
CA VAL A 55 -4.22 -2.30 -0.77
C VAL A 55 -5.16 -2.49 0.40
N LEU A 56 -4.69 -2.17 1.60
CA LEU A 56 -5.46 -2.25 2.84
C LEU A 56 -5.86 -0.84 3.27
N TYR A 57 -7.17 -0.63 3.40
CA TYR A 57 -7.74 0.63 3.89
C TYR A 57 -8.29 0.43 5.31
N PRO A 58 -7.93 1.28 6.29
CA PRO A 58 -8.54 1.27 7.61
C PRO A 58 -10.03 1.59 7.51
N ASP A 59 -10.83 0.88 8.31
CA ASP A 59 -12.28 1.05 8.41
C ASP A 59 -12.65 1.16 9.91
N ASP A 60 -12.23 2.27 10.55
CA ASP A 60 -12.67 2.78 11.86
C ASP A 60 -13.14 1.72 12.88
N GLY A 61 -12.21 0.86 13.33
CA GLY A 61 -12.46 -0.16 14.35
C GLY A 61 -12.99 -1.51 13.84
N GLN A 62 -13.41 -1.60 12.57
CA GLN A 62 -13.76 -2.86 11.90
C GLN A 62 -12.54 -3.59 11.31
N GLY A 63 -11.37 -2.93 11.31
CA GLY A 63 -10.10 -3.45 10.80
C GLY A 63 -9.72 -2.83 9.46
N PHE A 64 -9.41 -3.68 8.48
CA PHE A 64 -8.87 -3.30 7.18
C PHE A 64 -9.71 -3.86 6.03
N ALA A 65 -10.31 -2.98 5.24
CA ALA A 65 -10.96 -3.35 4.00
C ALA A 65 -9.91 -3.66 2.92
N LEU A 66 -10.10 -4.78 2.21
CA LEU A 66 -9.19 -5.19 1.14
C LEU A 66 -9.62 -4.63 -0.21
N TYR A 67 -8.65 -4.06 -0.90
CA TYR A 67 -8.76 -3.65 -2.29
C TYR A 67 -7.63 -4.26 -3.12
N ALA A 68 -7.89 -4.43 -4.41
CA ALA A 68 -6.91 -4.82 -5.39
C ALA A 68 -6.67 -3.67 -6.35
N ARG A 69 -5.41 -3.26 -6.46
CA ARG A 69 -4.97 -2.26 -7.42
C ARG A 69 -4.44 -2.97 -8.65
N GLN A 70 -5.02 -2.66 -9.80
CA GLN A 70 -4.53 -3.06 -11.12
C GLN A 70 -4.24 -1.77 -11.91
N GLY A 71 -2.96 -1.45 -12.07
CA GLY A 71 -2.50 -0.18 -12.65
C GLY A 71 -3.00 1.04 -11.87
N GLN A 72 -3.87 1.83 -12.49
CA GLN A 72 -4.50 3.01 -11.87
C GLN A 72 -5.92 2.76 -11.36
N THR A 73 -6.40 1.51 -11.41
CA THR A 73 -7.75 1.14 -11.00
C THR A 73 -7.73 0.38 -9.69
N LEU A 74 -8.60 0.76 -8.76
CA LEU A 74 -8.77 0.11 -7.46
C LEU A 74 -10.11 -0.61 -7.42
N HIS A 75 -10.07 -1.90 -7.11
CA HIS A 75 -11.22 -2.79 -7.04
C HIS A 75 -11.46 -3.21 -5.59
N ALA A 76 -12.62 -2.88 -5.04
CA ALA A 76 -13.01 -3.40 -3.73
C ALA A 76 -13.14 -4.93 -3.79
N ILE A 77 -12.51 -5.63 -2.86
CA ILE A 77 -12.65 -7.09 -2.76
C ILE A 77 -13.86 -7.40 -1.87
N THR A 78 -14.72 -8.27 -2.38
CA THR A 78 -15.99 -8.62 -1.75
C THR A 78 -16.16 -10.14 -1.64
N HIS A 79 -16.91 -10.56 -0.62
CA HIS A 79 -17.39 -11.91 -0.42
C HIS A 79 -18.90 -11.82 -0.12
N ASP A 80 -19.72 -12.54 -0.88
CA ASP A 80 -21.19 -12.45 -0.80
C ASP A 80 -21.75 -11.01 -0.87
N GLY A 81 -21.13 -10.18 -1.71
CA GLY A 81 -21.53 -8.78 -1.91
C GLY A 81 -21.12 -7.83 -0.78
N ARG A 82 -20.43 -8.31 0.26
CA ARG A 82 -19.90 -7.49 1.36
C ARG A 82 -18.39 -7.30 1.21
N PRO A 83 -17.82 -6.13 1.55
CA PRO A 83 -16.38 -5.94 1.54
C PRO A 83 -15.66 -6.97 2.43
N VAL A 84 -14.59 -7.54 1.92
CA VAL A 84 -13.68 -8.38 2.71
C VAL A 84 -12.93 -7.47 3.66
N ARG A 85 -13.00 -7.81 4.96
CA ARG A 85 -12.35 -7.06 6.03
C ARG A 85 -11.49 -7.99 6.87
N PHE A 86 -10.31 -7.51 7.23
CA PHE A 86 -9.41 -8.20 8.13
C PHE A 86 -9.29 -7.41 9.42
N ARG A 87 -9.55 -8.07 10.55
CA ARG A 87 -9.44 -7.40 11.85
C ARG A 87 -8.01 -6.97 12.19
N THR A 88 -7.01 -7.66 11.64
CA THR A 88 -5.58 -7.38 11.89
C THR A 88 -4.77 -7.57 10.61
N PHE A 89 -3.55 -7.01 10.59
CA PHE A 89 -2.62 -7.18 9.47
C PHE A 89 -2.21 -8.63 9.28
N GLU A 90 -1.98 -9.39 10.36
CA GLU A 90 -1.56 -10.78 10.28
C GLU A 90 -2.59 -11.63 9.55
N LYS A 91 -3.88 -11.43 9.84
CA LYS A 91 -4.97 -12.12 9.11
C LYS A 91 -5.01 -11.75 7.63
N ALA A 92 -4.76 -10.48 7.32
CA ALA A 92 -4.67 -10.04 5.93
C ALA A 92 -3.49 -10.72 5.23
N LEU A 93 -2.31 -10.72 5.84
CA LEU A 93 -1.10 -11.33 5.30
C LEU A 93 -1.25 -12.84 5.10
N THR A 94 -1.80 -13.58 6.08
CA THR A 94 -2.08 -15.01 5.91
C THR A 94 -2.99 -15.27 4.71
N THR A 95 -4.03 -14.45 4.54
CA THR A 95 -4.99 -14.62 3.43
C THR A 95 -4.36 -14.25 2.08
N LEU A 96 -3.52 -13.21 2.05
CA LEU A 96 -2.85 -12.75 0.83
C LEU A 96 -1.68 -13.66 0.43
N ALA A 97 -1.04 -14.34 1.38
CA ALA A 97 0.01 -15.32 1.11
C ALA A 97 -0.48 -16.51 0.27
N ASP A 98 -1.77 -16.82 0.34
CA ASP A 98 -2.40 -17.87 -0.47
C ASP A 98 -2.77 -17.41 -1.90
N VAL A 99 -2.65 -16.11 -2.21
CA VAL A 99 -2.92 -15.56 -3.54
C VAL A 99 -1.67 -15.67 -4.40
N THR A 100 -1.68 -16.61 -5.34
CA THR A 100 -0.54 -16.84 -6.23
C THR A 100 -0.36 -15.65 -7.19
N HIS A 101 0.89 -15.28 -7.48
CA HIS A 101 1.26 -14.19 -8.41
C HIS A 101 0.77 -12.79 -8.03
N LEU A 102 0.26 -12.60 -6.82
CA LEU A 102 0.04 -11.26 -6.26
C LEU A 102 1.37 -10.51 -6.20
N ASP A 103 1.35 -9.20 -6.44
CA ASP A 103 2.53 -8.39 -6.21
C ASP A 103 2.96 -8.50 -4.74
N PRO A 104 4.25 -8.76 -4.44
CA PRO A 104 4.72 -8.94 -3.08
C PRO A 104 4.62 -7.65 -2.24
N GLU A 105 4.53 -6.49 -2.86
CA GLU A 105 4.31 -5.23 -2.15
C GLU A 105 2.84 -5.09 -1.75
N ILE A 106 2.60 -4.77 -0.48
CA ILE A 106 1.27 -4.48 0.05
C ILE A 106 1.25 -3.02 0.48
N ILE A 107 0.30 -2.27 -0.03
CA ILE A 107 0.09 -0.87 0.38
C ILE A 107 -0.88 -0.85 1.55
N VAL A 108 -0.51 -0.13 2.60
CA VAL A 108 -1.44 0.25 3.67
C VAL A 108 -1.73 1.73 3.51
N ASP A 109 -2.95 2.07 3.14
CA ASP A 109 -3.38 3.45 2.99
C ASP A 109 -3.79 3.98 4.37
N SER A 110 -2.94 4.78 5.00
CA SER A 110 -3.19 5.33 6.34
C SER A 110 -4.07 6.59 6.35
N SER A 111 -4.56 7.05 5.19
CA SER A 111 -5.25 8.35 5.06
C SER A 111 -6.52 8.46 5.90
N ASN A 112 -7.18 7.33 6.14
CA ASN A 112 -8.41 7.22 6.93
C ASN A 112 -8.18 6.59 8.32
N TRP A 113 -6.94 6.56 8.80
CA TRP A 113 -6.66 5.98 10.11
C TRP A 113 -7.12 6.93 11.23
N CYS A 114 -8.22 6.60 11.89
CA CYS A 114 -8.65 7.26 13.13
C CYS A 114 -8.31 6.38 14.34
N GLU A 115 -7.31 6.80 15.12
CA GLU A 115 -6.99 6.19 16.41
C GLU A 115 -8.13 6.53 17.38
N GLU A 116 -8.93 5.54 17.83
CA GLU A 116 -10.00 5.81 18.81
C GLU A 116 -9.44 6.25 20.17
N THR A 117 -8.16 6.02 20.48
CA THR A 117 -7.42 6.65 21.58
C THR A 117 -5.97 6.16 21.50
N GLY A 118 -5.02 7.07 21.25
CA GLY A 118 -3.60 6.79 21.48
C GLY A 118 -3.32 6.56 22.98
N PRO A 119 -2.17 5.97 23.37
CA PRO A 119 -1.85 5.74 24.77
C PRO A 119 -1.82 7.07 25.54
N HIS A 120 -2.62 7.16 26.61
CA HIS A 120 -2.52 8.20 27.63
C HIS A 120 -1.26 8.03 28.49
#